data_AF-A0A0E4FRZ6-F1
#
_entry.id   AF-A0A0E4FRZ6-F1
#
_cell.length_a   1.000
_cell.length_b   1.000
_cell.length_c   1.000
_cell.angle_alpha   90.00
_cell.angle_beta   90.00
_cell.angle_gamma   90.00
#
_symmetry.space_group_name_H-M   'P 1'
#
loop_
_entity.id
_entity.type
_entity.pdbx_description
1 polymer ?
#
loop_
_entity_poly.entity_id
_entity_poly.type
_entity_poly.pdbx_seq_one_letter_code
_entity_poly.pdbx_strand_id
1 'polypeptide(L)' 'MGPLGLKVRCGLHTGECEFVAQDIVGIAVHIGARVAALAAPGEILVSQTVRDLVAGSGLTFEERGRHVLKGVPDEWRLY' A
#
# COMPACT_ATOMS: atom_id res chain seq x y z
N MET A 1 -10.34 19.85 3.67
CA MET A 1 -8.90 19.97 3.97
C MET A 1 -8.76 20.07 5.47
N GLY A 2 -7.75 19.42 6.07
CA GLY A 2 -7.45 19.59 7.48
C GLY A 2 -6.99 21.02 7.81
N PRO A 3 -6.96 21.41 9.09
CA PRO A 3 -6.67 22.78 9.53
C PRO A 3 -5.32 23.34 9.07
N LEU A 4 -4.38 22.49 8.64
CA LEU A 4 -3.05 22.88 8.15
C LEU A 4 -2.94 22.91 6.61
N GLY A 5 -3.98 22.54 5.85
CA GLY A 5 -3.94 22.49 4.39
C GLY A 5 -3.03 21.41 3.78
N LEU A 6 -2.43 20.55 4.61
CA LEU A 6 -1.56 19.46 4.17
C LEU A 6 -2.37 18.28 3.61
N LYS A 7 -1.86 17.68 2.53
CA LYS A 7 -2.38 16.43 1.98
C LYS A 7 -1.45 15.27 2.35
N VAL A 8 -2.00 14.27 3.03
CA VAL A 8 -1.29 13.02 3.34
C VAL A 8 -1.50 12.06 2.18
N ARG A 9 -0.49 11.23 1.92
CA ARG A 9 -0.57 10.08 1.03
C ARG A 9 -0.37 8.81 1.86
N CYS A 10 -1.08 7.74 1.50
CA CYS A 10 -1.03 6.49 2.22
C CYS A 10 -0.83 5.32 1.26
N GLY A 11 -0.16 4.28 1.75
CA GLY A 11 0.00 3.01 1.04
C GLY A 11 -0.40 1.85 1.94
N LEU A 12 -1.11 0.87 1.40
CA LEU A 12 -1.48 -0.33 2.14
C LEU A 12 -1.07 -1.61 1.40
N HIS A 13 -0.42 -2.50 2.14
CA HIS A 13 -0.14 -3.85 1.71
C HIS A 13 -0.39 -4.80 2.89
N THR A 14 -0.66 -6.06 2.56
CA THR A 14 -0.86 -7.14 3.52
C THR A 14 -0.04 -8.34 3.07
N GLY A 15 0.67 -8.92 4.03
CA GLY A 15 1.59 -10.03 3.81
C GLY A 15 2.27 -10.42 5.10
N GLU A 16 3.13 -11.43 5.03
CA GLU A 16 3.83 -11.96 6.19
C GLU A 16 4.88 -10.97 6.72
N CYS A 17 4.92 -10.84 8.04
CA CYS A 17 5.91 -10.04 8.76
C CYS A 17 6.11 -10.61 10.17
N GLU A 18 7.23 -10.26 10.80
CA GLU A 18 7.62 -10.70 12.13
C GLU A 18 7.81 -9.50 13.05
N PHE A 19 7.43 -9.67 14.32
CA PHE A 19 7.76 -8.72 15.38
C PHE A 19 9.17 -9.02 15.90
N VAL A 20 10.05 -8.03 15.83
CA VAL A 20 11.42 -8.13 16.36
C VAL A 20 11.65 -6.99 17.33
N ALA A 21 11.77 -7.33 18.62
CA ALA A 21 11.83 -6.37 19.72
C ALA A 21 10.64 -5.39 19.71
N GLN A 22 10.86 -4.13 19.33
CA GLN A 22 9.85 -3.07 19.26
C GLN A 22 9.52 -2.66 17.82
N ASP A 23 9.92 -3.47 16.83
CA ASP A 23 9.77 -3.17 15.41
C ASP A 23 9.12 -4.34 14.64
N ILE A 24 8.76 -4.09 13.38
CA ILE A 24 8.19 -5.07 12.45
C ILE A 24 9.14 -5.21 11.26
N VAL A 25 9.52 -6.45 10.94
CA VAL A 25 10.41 -6.77 9.81
C VAL A 25 9.69 -7.68 8.82
N GLY A 26 10.14 -7.65 7.57
CA GLY A 26 9.62 -8.52 6.52
C GLY A 26 9.39 -7.78 5.21
N ILE A 27 9.33 -8.53 4.11
CA ILE A 27 9.16 -7.96 2.77
C ILE A 27 7.85 -7.18 2.65
N ALA A 28 6.80 -7.59 3.36
CA ALA A 28 5.49 -6.93 3.37
C ALA A 28 5.57 -5.47 3.85
N VAL A 29 6.39 -5.17 4.86
CA VAL A 29 6.61 -3.81 5.38
C VAL A 29 7.19 -2.92 4.28
N HIS A 30 8.20 -3.43 3.57
CA HIS A 30 8.82 -2.68 2.49
C HIS A 30 7.91 -2.53 1.26
N ILE A 31 7.08 -3.53 0.94
CA ILE A 31 6.06 -3.40 -0.12
C ILE A 31 5.08 -2.28 0.25
N GLY A 32 4.54 -2.27 1.48
CA GLY A 32 3.65 -1.20 1.94
C GLY A 32 4.28 0.20 1.83
N ALA A 33 5.54 0.34 2.23
CA ALA A 33 6.29 1.59 2.09
C ALA A 33 6.45 2.03 0.62
N ARG A 34 6.69 1.09 -0.31
CA ARG A 34 6.84 1.36 -1.75
C ARG A 34 5.51 1.73 -2.39
N VAL A 35 4.42 1.09 -1.99
CA VAL A 35 3.06 1.47 -2.40
C VAL A 35 2.76 2.90 -1.93
N ALA A 36 3.06 3.24 -0.66
CA ALA A 36 2.86 4.59 -0.13
C ALA A 36 3.68 5.64 -0.87
N ALA A 37 4.89 5.27 -1.32
CA ALA A 37 5.76 6.15 -2.08
C ALA A 37 5.25 6.47 -3.49
N LEU A 38 4.37 5.64 -4.07
CA LEU A 38 3.74 5.86 -5.38
C LEU A 38 2.43 6.64 -5.29
N ALA A 39 1.82 6.71 -4.10
CA ALA A 39 0.57 7.43 -3.89
C ALA A 39 0.71 8.95 -4.12
N ALA A 40 -0.29 9.53 -4.78
CA ALA A 40 -0.46 10.96 -4.97
C ALA A 40 -0.93 11.66 -3.67
N PRO A 41 -0.80 12.99 -3.55
CA PRO A 41 -1.28 13.72 -2.38
C PRO A 41 -2.79 13.57 -2.17
N GLY A 42 -3.21 13.00 -1.04
CA GLY A 42 -4.61 12.70 -0.73
C GLY A 42 -5.07 11.32 -1.20
N GLU A 43 -4.20 10.53 -1.83
CA GLU A 43 -4.51 9.18 -2.32
C GLU A 43 -4.17 8.12 -1.26
N ILE A 44 -5.03 7.11 -1.17
CA ILE A 44 -4.74 5.85 -0.50
C ILE A 44 -4.54 4.84 -1.60
N LEU A 45 -3.29 4.42 -1.82
CA LEU A 45 -2.95 3.41 -2.81
C LEU A 45 -2.78 2.06 -2.12
N VAL A 46 -3.27 0.98 -2.71
CA VAL A 46 -3.22 -0.35 -2.13
C VAL A 46 -2.70 -1.38 -3.13
N SER A 47 -2.05 -2.42 -2.63
CA SER A 47 -1.72 -3.59 -3.45
C SER A 47 -2.97 -4.41 -3.81
N GLN A 48 -2.90 -5.17 -4.91
CA GLN A 48 -3.94 -6.14 -5.27
C GLN A 48 -4.32 -7.08 -4.11
N THR A 49 -3.36 -7.54 -3.32
CA THR A 49 -3.60 -8.44 -2.18
C THR A 49 -4.58 -7.85 -1.17
N VAL A 50 -4.49 -6.54 -0.88
CA VAL A 50 -5.40 -5.86 0.04
C VAL A 50 -6.80 -5.80 -0.55
N ARG A 51 -6.93 -5.38 -1.81
CA ARG A 51 -8.22 -5.35 -2.52
C ARG A 51 -8.91 -6.72 -2.48
N ASP A 52 -8.15 -7.78 -2.73
CA ASP A 52 -8.69 -9.15 -2.78
C ASP A 52 -9.14 -9.65 -1.41
N LEU A 53 -8.39 -9.33 -0.35
CA LEU A 53 -8.77 -9.72 1.02
C LEU A 53 -10.01 -9.00 1.55
N VAL A 54 -10.35 -7.81 1.04
CA VAL A 54 -11.51 -7.02 1.50
C VAL A 54 -12.72 -7.14 0.59
N ALA A 55 -12.78 -8.18 -0.26
CA ALA A 55 -13.96 -8.46 -1.08
C ALA A 55 -15.22 -8.55 -0.20
N GLY A 56 -16.28 -7.84 -0.60
CA GLY A 56 -17.53 -7.74 0.18
C GLY A 56 -17.57 -6.64 1.24
N SER A 57 -16.49 -5.86 1.42
CA SER A 57 -16.46 -4.73 2.37
C SER A 57 -17.28 -3.50 1.98
N GLY A 58 -17.73 -3.41 0.71
CA GLY A 58 -18.37 -2.22 0.16
C GLY A 58 -17.41 -1.10 -0.26
N LEU A 59 -16.09 -1.30 -0.12
CA LEU A 59 -15.08 -0.38 -0.65
C LEU A 59 -15.00 -0.49 -2.18
N THR A 60 -14.82 0.63 -2.85
CA THR A 60 -14.56 0.70 -4.29
C THR A 60 -13.10 1.01 -4.55
N PHE A 61 -12.55 0.43 -5.61
CA PHE A 61 -11.15 0.54 -5.99
C PHE A 61 -11.04 0.89 -7.47
N GLU A 62 -10.07 1.73 -7.83
CA GLU A 62 -9.77 2.11 -9.20
C GLU A 62 -8.44 1.50 -9.61
N GLU A 63 -8.32 0.91 -10.81
CA GLU A 63 -7.04 0.33 -11.21
C GLU A 63 -6.00 1.41 -11.52
N ARG A 64 -4.85 1.35 -10.82
CA ARG A 64 -3.72 2.28 -10.99
C ARG A 64 -2.56 1.67 -11.79
N GLY A 65 -2.81 0.56 -12.46
CA GLY A 65 -1.87 -0.13 -13.33
C GLY A 65 -0.87 -1.02 -12.59
N ARG A 66 0.14 -1.49 -13.33
CA ARG A 66 1.21 -2.36 -12.84
C ARG A 66 2.50 -1.57 -12.61
N HIS A 67 3.20 -1.88 -11.53
CA HIS A 67 4.39 -1.16 -11.08
C HIS A 67 5.49 -2.14 -10.67
N VAL A 68 6.73 -1.86 -11.09
CA VAL A 68 7.91 -2.54 -10.52
C VAL A 68 8.27 -1.85 -9.21
N LEU A 69 8.29 -2.61 -8.11
CA LEU A 69 8.65 -2.08 -6.80
C LEU A 69 10.12 -2.42 -6.52
N LYS A 70 10.93 -1.41 -6.18
CA LYS A 70 12.38 -1.57 -5.98
C LYS A 70 12.70 -2.73 -5.03
N GLY A 71 13.37 -3.79 -5.49
CA GLY A 71 13.78 -4.93 -4.66
C GLY A 71 12.63 -5.85 -4.25
N VAL A 72 11.50 -5.79 -4.96
CA VAL A 72 10.44 -6.79 -4.90
C VAL A 72 10.38 -7.46 -6.28
N PRO A 73 10.32 -8.80 -6.37
CA PRO A 73 10.14 -9.49 -7.63
C PRO A 73 8.82 -9.11 -8.30
N ASP A 74 8.79 -9.27 -9.63
CA ASP A 74 7.61 -9.13 -10.49
C ASP A 74 6.97 -7.73 -10.53
N GLU A 75 5.98 -7.59 -11.40
CA GLU A 75 5.14 -6.40 -11.48
C GLU A 75 3.93 -6.52 -10.55
N TRP A 76 3.65 -5.43 -9.85
CA TRP A 76 2.59 -5.36 -8.85
C TRP A 76 1.45 -4.49 -9.34
N ARG A 77 0.25 -5.05 -9.38
CA ARG A 77 -0.95 -4.30 -9.70
C ARG A 77 -1.43 -3.53 -8.47
N LEU A 78 -1.65 -2.23 -8.65
CA LEU A 78 -2.06 -1.31 -7.59
C LEU A 78 -3.45 -0.73 -7.86
N TYR A 79 -4.10 -0.31 -6.78
CA TYR A 79 -5.47 0.17 -6.73
C TYR A 79 -5.63 1.38 -5.82
#